data_AF-A0A2Z3H852-F1
#
_entry.id   AF-A0A2Z3H852-F1
#
_cell.length_a   1.000
_cell.length_b   1.000
_cell.length_c   1.000
_cell.angle_alpha   90.00
_cell.angle_beta   90.00
_cell.angle_gamma   90.00
#
_symmetry.space_group_name_H-M   'P 1'
#
loop_
_entity.id
_entity.type
_entity.pdbx_description
1 polymer ?
#
loop_
_entity_poly.entity_id
_entity_poly.type
_entity_poly.pdbx_seq_one_letter_code
_entity_poly.pdbx_strand_id
1 'polypeptide(L)'
;MMQRCSSTLVRLRRASLVTMLEYVLQQLPYHAPLLAVYLIGFIISLVQLGRHPRPSVIVLVACGLLFLASVLALLAHGYLFSSVKDQNLGFEAFRRWQVVVAAVVSLLHVTGLSLLLVAAFVGRKGVVRDDAASLGSREPADGPGV
;
A
#
# COMPACT_ATOMS: atom_id res chain seq x y z
N MET A 1 20.58 -31.55 -33.02
CA MET A 1 19.52 -32.03 -32.10
C MET A 1 19.12 -31.05 -30.99
N MET A 2 19.77 -29.88 -30.80
CA MET A 2 19.45 -28.95 -29.70
C MET A 2 18.24 -28.00 -29.91
N GLN A 3 17.67 -27.90 -31.11
CA GLN A 3 16.67 -26.86 -31.43
C GLN A 3 15.25 -27.14 -30.91
N ARG A 4 14.94 -28.35 -30.43
CA ARG A 4 13.59 -28.72 -29.96
C ARG A 4 13.31 -28.38 -28.49
N CYS A 5 14.31 -28.03 -27.68
CA CYS A 5 14.12 -27.78 -26.24
C CYS A 5 13.57 -26.37 -25.94
N SER A 6 13.83 -25.39 -26.83
CA SER A 6 13.39 -24.00 -26.62
C SER A 6 11.88 -23.80 -26.86
N SER A 7 11.29 -24.51 -27.82
CA SER A 7 9.89 -24.29 -28.21
C SER A 7 8.88 -24.80 -27.18
N THR A 8 9.23 -25.83 -26.40
CA THR A 8 8.38 -26.35 -25.31
C THR A 8 8.38 -25.42 -24.10
N LEU A 9 9.51 -24.84 -23.73
CA LEU A 9 9.60 -23.88 -22.61
C LEU A 9 8.77 -22.61 -22.86
N VAL A 10 8.80 -22.07 -24.07
CA VAL A 10 8.01 -20.87 -24.42
C VAL A 10 6.51 -21.15 -24.34
N ARG A 11 6.07 -22.34 -24.74
CA ARG A 11 4.65 -22.75 -24.68
C ARG A 11 4.17 -22.92 -23.24
N LEU A 12 4.97 -23.59 -22.39
CA LEU A 12 4.66 -23.75 -20.97
C LEU A 12 4.54 -22.39 -20.26
N ARG A 13 5.48 -21.46 -20.55
CA ARG A 13 5.46 -20.12 -19.96
C ARG A 13 4.22 -19.33 -20.39
N ARG A 14 3.80 -19.42 -21.66
CA ARG A 14 2.57 -18.78 -22.13
C ARG A 14 1.32 -19.36 -21.47
N ALA A 15 1.21 -20.68 -21.36
CA ALA A 15 0.05 -21.31 -20.72
C ALA A 15 -0.08 -20.92 -19.24
N SER A 16 1.03 -20.91 -18.50
CA SER A 16 1.06 -20.44 -17.11
C SER A 16 0.65 -18.96 -16.99
N LEU A 17 1.16 -18.09 -17.88
CA LEU A 17 0.77 -16.67 -17.88
C LEU A 17 -0.72 -16.46 -18.16
N VAL A 18 -1.31 -17.22 -19.07
CA VAL A 18 -2.75 -17.13 -19.37
C VAL A 18 -3.60 -17.52 -18.16
N THR A 19 -3.26 -18.63 -17.49
CA THR A 19 -4.01 -19.06 -16.29
C THR A 19 -3.85 -18.10 -15.12
N MET A 20 -2.66 -17.53 -14.91
CA MET A 20 -2.46 -16.47 -13.92
C MET A 20 -3.28 -15.23 -14.27
N LEU A 21 -3.33 -14.84 -15.54
CA LEU A 21 -4.07 -13.68 -16.00
C LEU A 21 -5.58 -13.86 -15.78
N GLU A 22 -6.15 -15.01 -16.12
CA GLU A 22 -7.56 -15.33 -15.87
C GLU A 22 -7.90 -15.25 -14.38
N TYR A 23 -7.05 -15.83 -13.52
CA TYR A 23 -7.24 -15.78 -12.07
C TYR A 23 -7.19 -14.35 -11.55
N VAL A 24 -6.19 -13.57 -11.98
CA VAL A 24 -6.06 -12.16 -11.63
C VAL A 24 -7.28 -11.36 -12.09
N LEU A 25 -7.77 -11.59 -13.30
CA LEU A 25 -8.98 -10.92 -13.83
C LEU A 25 -10.22 -11.26 -13.01
N GLN A 26 -10.38 -12.52 -12.59
CA GLN A 26 -11.49 -12.94 -11.73
C GLN A 26 -11.41 -12.34 -10.32
N GLN A 27 -10.21 -12.16 -9.78
CA GLN A 27 -10.01 -11.57 -8.45
C GLN A 27 -10.06 -10.04 -8.45
N LEU A 28 -9.76 -9.40 -9.59
CA LEU A 28 -9.74 -7.95 -9.73
C LEU A 28 -11.01 -7.24 -9.23
N PRO A 29 -12.25 -7.67 -9.57
CA PRO A 29 -13.46 -7.00 -9.08
C PRO A 29 -13.61 -7.06 -7.56
N TYR A 30 -13.12 -8.13 -6.91
CA TYR A 30 -13.16 -8.26 -5.46
C TYR A 30 -12.15 -7.31 -4.77
N HIS A 31 -11.03 -7.03 -5.41
CA HIS A 31 -10.00 -6.11 -4.90
C HIS A 31 -10.16 -4.66 -5.38
N ALA A 32 -11.01 -4.42 -6.38
CA ALA A 32 -11.25 -3.11 -6.98
C ALA A 32 -11.54 -1.97 -5.97
N PRO A 33 -12.43 -2.12 -4.97
CA PRO A 33 -12.71 -1.02 -4.04
C PRO A 33 -11.48 -0.64 -3.19
N LEU A 34 -10.69 -1.64 -2.79
CA LEU A 34 -9.51 -1.43 -1.97
C LEU A 34 -8.36 -0.82 -2.79
N LEU A 35 -8.17 -1.27 -4.03
CA LEU A 35 -7.26 -0.62 -4.98
C LEU A 35 -7.65 0.84 -5.25
N ALA A 36 -8.95 1.12 -5.39
CA ALA A 36 -9.43 2.48 -5.62
C ALA A 36 -9.07 3.41 -4.46
N VAL A 37 -9.22 2.95 -3.21
CA VAL A 37 -8.81 3.73 -2.03
C VAL A 37 -7.31 4.03 -2.05
N TYR A 38 -6.47 3.04 -2.38
CA TYR A 38 -5.03 3.26 -2.48
C TYR A 38 -4.65 4.21 -3.63
N LEU A 39 -5.32 4.11 -4.77
CA LEU A 39 -5.12 4.99 -5.92
C LEU A 39 -5.49 6.44 -5.56
N ILE A 40 -6.63 6.64 -4.89
CA ILE A 40 -7.08 7.96 -4.44
C ILE A 40 -6.07 8.56 -3.45
N GLY A 41 -5.63 7.77 -2.46
CA GLY A 41 -4.60 8.21 -1.51
C GLY A 41 -3.29 8.61 -2.21
N PHE A 42 -2.88 7.85 -3.22
CA PHE A 42 -1.71 8.13 -4.03
C PHE A 42 -1.85 9.42 -4.85
N ILE A 43 -2.99 9.62 -5.50
CA ILE A 43 -3.28 10.84 -6.28
C ILE A 43 -3.30 12.07 -5.36
N ILE A 44 -4.00 12.00 -4.23
CA ILE A 44 -4.08 13.10 -3.26
C ILE A 44 -2.67 13.46 -2.75
N SER A 45 -1.84 12.45 -2.46
CA SER A 45 -0.45 12.65 -2.04
C SER A 45 0.39 13.37 -3.10
N LEU A 46 0.26 12.96 -4.37
CA LEU A 46 0.95 13.63 -5.49
C LEU A 46 0.49 15.07 -5.69
N VAL A 47 -0.81 15.34 -5.59
CA VAL A 47 -1.35 16.71 -5.73
C VAL A 47 -0.89 17.62 -4.58
N GLN A 48 -0.80 17.10 -3.36
CA GLN A 48 -0.36 17.87 -2.19
C GLN A 48 1.16 18.01 -2.07
N LEU A 49 1.95 17.39 -2.95
CA LEU A 49 3.41 17.44 -2.90
C LEU A 49 3.94 18.89 -3.00
N GLY A 50 3.24 19.76 -3.75
CA GLY A 50 3.61 21.16 -3.92
C GLY A 50 3.32 22.07 -2.72
N ARG A 51 2.41 21.68 -1.81
CA ARG A 51 1.97 22.53 -0.69
C ARG A 51 2.60 22.14 0.65
N HIS A 52 2.74 20.83 0.91
CA HIS A 52 3.32 20.31 2.14
C HIS A 52 4.18 19.05 1.85
N PRO A 53 5.46 19.21 1.44
CA PRO A 53 6.25 18.10 0.91
C PRO A 53 6.54 17.00 1.93
N ARG A 54 6.71 17.34 3.22
CA ARG A 54 7.01 16.37 4.28
C ARG A 54 5.90 15.35 4.53
N PRO A 55 4.66 15.74 4.87
CA PRO A 55 3.58 14.78 5.08
C PRO A 55 3.22 14.02 3.80
N SER A 56 3.26 14.69 2.64
CA SER A 56 2.91 14.06 1.36
C SER A 56 3.85 12.91 1.00
N VAL A 57 5.17 13.02 1.23
CA VAL A 57 6.12 11.92 0.98
C VAL A 57 5.83 10.70 1.87
N ILE A 58 5.46 10.92 3.15
CA ILE A 58 5.13 9.80 4.06
C ILE A 58 3.88 9.06 3.57
N VAL A 59 2.84 9.80 3.15
CA VAL A 59 1.63 9.20 2.56
C VAL A 59 1.96 8.45 1.27
N LEU A 60 2.82 9.02 0.42
CA LEU A 60 3.24 8.37 -0.83
C LEU A 60 3.92 7.02 -0.56
N VAL A 61 4.85 6.99 0.40
CA VAL A 61 5.54 5.75 0.80
C VAL A 61 4.56 4.76 1.42
N ALA A 62 3.64 5.22 2.27
CA ALA A 62 2.61 4.36 2.88
C ALA A 62 1.69 3.71 1.83
N CYS A 63 1.14 4.52 0.93
CA CYS A 63 0.29 4.05 -0.16
C CYS A 63 1.06 3.15 -1.14
N GLY A 64 2.30 3.51 -1.47
CA GLY A 64 3.16 2.69 -2.33
C GLY A 64 3.48 1.32 -1.72
N LEU A 65 3.76 1.29 -0.41
CA LEU A 65 4.01 0.04 0.31
C LEU A 65 2.77 -0.85 0.36
N LEU A 66 1.60 -0.28 0.65
CA LEU A 66 0.31 -1.00 0.67
C LEU A 66 -0.07 -1.53 -0.72
N PHE A 67 0.15 -0.73 -1.75
CA PHE A 67 -0.06 -1.13 -3.14
C PHE A 67 0.86 -2.29 -3.51
N LEU A 68 2.16 -2.18 -3.22
CA LEU A 68 3.13 -3.23 -3.50
C LEU A 68 2.81 -4.52 -2.74
N ALA A 69 2.41 -4.41 -1.48
CA ALA A 69 1.98 -5.56 -0.67
C ALA A 69 0.77 -6.27 -1.28
N SER A 70 -0.20 -5.51 -1.79
CA SER A 70 -1.40 -6.06 -2.45
C SER A 70 -1.06 -6.78 -3.75
N VAL A 71 -0.19 -6.19 -4.57
CA VAL A 71 0.27 -6.80 -5.83
C VAL A 71 1.07 -8.07 -5.55
N LEU A 72 1.99 -8.04 -4.58
CA LEU A 72 2.76 -9.23 -4.17
C LEU A 72 1.86 -10.35 -3.65
N ALA A 73 0.85 -10.01 -2.84
CA ALA A 73 -0.13 -10.99 -2.36
C ALA A 73 -0.85 -11.67 -3.52
N LEU A 74 -1.33 -10.89 -4.49
CA LEU A 74 -2.05 -11.39 -5.65
C LEU A 74 -1.16 -12.30 -6.53
N LEU A 75 0.07 -11.87 -6.80
CA LEU A 75 1.04 -12.67 -7.55
C LEU A 75 1.42 -13.96 -6.82
N ALA A 76 1.62 -13.89 -5.50
CA ALA A 76 1.93 -15.07 -4.70
C ALA A 76 0.78 -16.08 -4.70
N HIS A 77 -0.48 -15.63 -4.59
CA HIS A 77 -1.65 -16.51 -4.70
C HIS A 77 -1.76 -17.14 -6.09
N GLY A 78 -1.59 -16.36 -7.16
CA GLY A 78 -1.61 -16.87 -8.54
C GLY A 78 -0.50 -17.91 -8.80
N TYR A 79 0.70 -17.66 -8.28
CA TYR A 79 1.82 -18.60 -8.38
C TYR A 79 1.57 -19.89 -7.58
N LEU A 80 1.07 -19.78 -6.35
CA LEU A 80 0.71 -20.92 -5.52
C LEU A 80 -0.37 -21.77 -6.19
N PHE A 81 -1.39 -21.13 -6.77
CA PHE A 81 -2.48 -21.81 -7.46
C PHE A 81 -1.99 -22.57 -8.71
N SER A 82 -1.14 -21.94 -9.54
CA SER A 82 -0.51 -22.62 -10.70
C SER A 82 0.34 -23.80 -10.24
N SER A 83 1.10 -23.65 -9.15
CA SER A 83 2.00 -24.69 -8.66
C SER A 83 1.24 -25.91 -8.12
N VAL A 84 0.10 -25.71 -7.46
CA VAL A 84 -0.78 -26.81 -7.03
C VAL A 84 -1.30 -27.59 -8.24
N LYS A 85 -1.69 -26.89 -9.31
CA LYS A 85 -2.21 -27.50 -10.53
C LYS A 85 -1.14 -28.27 -11.32
N ASP A 86 0.07 -27.72 -11.43
CA ASP A 86 1.13 -28.25 -12.30
C ASP A 86 2.02 -29.30 -11.62
N GLN A 87 2.29 -29.16 -10.32
CA GLN A 87 3.28 -29.98 -9.61
C GLN A 87 2.66 -30.98 -8.63
N ASN A 88 1.33 -31.05 -8.57
CA ASN A 88 0.60 -31.89 -7.62
C ASN A 88 1.10 -31.70 -6.18
N LEU A 89 1.42 -30.45 -5.83
CA LEU A 89 1.88 -30.07 -4.49
C LEU A 89 0.83 -30.52 -3.47
N GLY A 90 1.25 -31.33 -2.50
CA GLY A 90 0.36 -31.78 -1.43
C GLY A 90 -0.28 -30.59 -0.70
N PHE A 91 -1.54 -30.75 -0.29
CA PHE A 91 -2.32 -29.71 0.41
C PHE A 91 -1.59 -29.12 1.62
N GLU A 92 -0.79 -29.91 2.33
CA GLU A 92 0.02 -29.46 3.47
C GLU A 92 1.10 -28.45 3.08
N ALA A 93 1.78 -28.66 1.95
CA ALA A 93 2.79 -27.73 1.46
C ALA A 93 2.15 -26.41 1.03
N PHE A 94 1.02 -26.47 0.31
CA PHE A 94 0.25 -25.30 -0.08
C PHE A 94 -0.18 -24.48 1.14
N ARG A 95 -0.76 -25.13 2.15
CA ARG A 95 -1.21 -24.47 3.39
C ARG A 95 -0.05 -23.77 4.11
N ARG A 96 1.11 -24.42 4.21
CA ARG A 96 2.29 -23.83 4.85
C ARG A 96 2.75 -22.57 4.13
N TRP A 97 2.84 -22.60 2.80
CA TRP A 97 3.21 -21.43 2.01
C TRP A 97 2.18 -20.31 2.09
N GLN A 98 0.89 -20.65 2.09
CA GLN A 98 -0.18 -19.67 2.21
C GLN A 98 -0.10 -18.91 3.54
N VAL A 99 0.20 -19.59 4.65
CA VAL A 99 0.40 -18.96 5.96
C VAL A 99 1.59 -17.99 5.94
N VAL A 100 2.71 -18.38 5.33
CA VAL A 100 3.90 -17.52 5.22
C VAL A 100 3.59 -16.26 4.40
N VAL A 101 2.93 -16.41 3.24
CA VAL A 101 2.52 -15.28 2.40
C VAL A 101 1.56 -14.36 3.16
N ALA A 102 0.55 -14.94 3.84
CA ALA A 102 -0.41 -14.17 4.61
C ALA A 102 0.26 -13.38 5.75
N ALA A 103 1.22 -13.98 6.46
CA ALA A 103 1.97 -13.32 7.53
C ALA A 103 2.78 -12.14 7.00
N VAL A 104 3.52 -12.32 5.89
CA VAL A 104 4.30 -11.25 5.26
C VAL A 104 3.41 -10.11 4.79
N VAL A 105 2.30 -10.44 4.13
CA VAL A 105 1.33 -9.45 3.63
C VAL A 105 0.68 -8.69 4.79
N SER A 106 0.35 -9.36 5.90
CA SER A 106 -0.21 -8.72 7.09
C SER A 106 0.78 -7.74 7.72
N LEU A 107 2.05 -8.13 7.87
CA LEU A 107 3.11 -7.24 8.39
C LEU A 107 3.28 -5.99 7.52
N LEU A 108 3.27 -6.14 6.20
CA LEU A 108 3.32 -5.00 5.28
C LEU A 108 2.10 -4.08 5.42
N HIS A 109 0.90 -4.64 5.58
CA HIS A 109 -0.32 -3.86 5.83
C HIS A 109 -0.26 -3.09 7.14
N VAL A 110 0.13 -3.72 8.24
CA VAL A 110 0.25 -3.07 9.55
C VAL A 110 1.28 -1.94 9.48
N THR A 111 2.41 -2.16 8.81
CA THR A 111 3.45 -1.14 8.62
C THR A 111 2.91 0.03 7.80
N GLY A 112 2.27 -0.26 6.66
CA GLY A 112 1.67 0.77 5.80
C GLY A 112 0.60 1.60 6.51
N LEU A 113 -0.31 0.95 7.25
CA LEU A 113 -1.34 1.62 8.04
C LEU A 113 -0.74 2.48 9.17
N SER A 114 0.29 1.99 9.84
CA SER A 114 1.00 2.74 10.88
C SER A 114 1.66 3.99 10.30
N LEU A 115 2.30 3.91 9.13
CA LEU A 115 2.84 5.08 8.43
C LEU A 115 1.75 6.09 8.06
N LEU A 116 0.59 5.61 7.60
CA LEU A 116 -0.55 6.44 7.24
C LEU A 116 -1.10 7.19 8.46
N LEU A 117 -1.15 6.51 9.61
CA LEU A 117 -1.54 7.11 10.88
C LEU A 117 -0.54 8.19 11.33
N VAL A 118 0.76 7.90 11.26
CA VAL A 118 1.82 8.88 11.55
C VAL A 118 1.71 10.09 10.62
N ALA A 119 1.48 9.88 9.33
CA ALA A 119 1.32 10.95 8.36
C ALA A 119 0.14 11.88 8.70
N ALA A 120 -0.98 11.32 9.18
CA ALA A 120 -2.14 12.10 9.61
C ALA A 120 -1.83 13.04 10.79
N PHE A 121 -0.95 12.63 11.71
CA PHE A 121 -0.57 13.44 12.86
C PHE A 121 0.57 14.43 12.58
N VAL A 122 1.45 14.16 11.62
CA VAL A 122 2.57 15.05 11.26
C VAL A 122 2.09 16.44 10.79
N GLY A 123 0.93 16.52 10.13
CA GLY A 123 0.36 17.80 9.68
C GLY A 123 -0.26 18.67 10.78
N ARG A 124 -0.49 18.12 11.99
CA ARG A 124 -1.27 18.81 13.05
C ARG A 124 -0.45 19.71 13.98
N LYS A 125 0.86 19.81 13.80
CA LYS A 125 1.76 20.59 14.70
C LYS A 125 1.63 22.12 14.60
N GLY A 126 0.78 22.67 13.73
CA GLY A 126 0.73 24.11 13.44
C GLY A 126 -0.36 24.95 14.12
N VAL A 127 -1.25 24.37 14.93
CA VAL A 127 -2.41 25.11 15.52
C VAL A 127 -2.27 25.27 17.04
N VAL A 128 -1.13 24.89 17.62
CA VAL A 128 -0.87 25.12 19.04
C VAL A 128 -0.08 26.42 19.20
N ARG A 129 -0.85 27.50 19.39
CA ARG A 129 -0.58 28.54 20.41
C ARG A 129 0.41 29.66 20.06
N ASP A 130 -0.04 30.58 19.20
CA ASP A 130 0.41 31.99 19.22
C ASP A 130 -0.60 32.94 19.91
N ASP A 131 -1.81 32.45 20.25
CA ASP A 131 -2.82 33.26 20.95
C ASP A 131 -2.42 33.66 22.39
N ALA A 132 -1.42 33.00 22.96
CA ALA A 132 -0.86 33.38 24.25
C ALA A 132 0.02 34.66 24.17
N ALA A 133 0.52 35.01 22.98
CA ALA A 133 1.29 36.23 22.77
C ALA A 133 0.40 37.47 22.55
N SER A 134 -0.85 37.31 22.10
CA SER A 134 -1.77 38.43 21.84
C SER A 134 -2.52 38.93 23.08
N LEU A 135 -2.62 38.11 24.13
CA LEU A 135 -3.28 38.49 25.39
C LEU A 135 -2.36 39.26 26.36
N GLY A 136 -1.05 39.28 26.12
CA GLY A 136 -0.08 40.05 26.93
C GLY A 136 0.00 41.54 26.59
N SER A 137 -0.55 41.98 25.45
CA SER A 137 -0.46 43.37 24.98
C SER A 137 -1.72 44.21 25.24
N ARG A 138 -2.72 43.67 25.94
CA ARG A 138 -3.81 44.48 26.54
C ARG A 138 -3.38 44.95 27.92
N GLU A 139 -2.34 45.77 27.95
CA GLU A 139 -2.06 46.61 29.11
C GLU A 139 -3.18 47.67 29.19
N PRO A 140 -3.90 47.79 30.32
CA PRO A 140 -4.98 48.75 30.47
C PRO A 140 -4.37 50.16 30.55
N ALA A 141 -4.40 50.85 29.41
CA ALA A 141 -4.30 52.30 29.43
C ALA A 141 -5.49 52.85 30.23
N ASP A 142 -5.16 53.79 31.11
CA ASP A 142 -6.03 54.81 31.66
C ASP A 142 -6.69 54.51 33.02
N GLY A 143 -5.95 54.80 34.09
CA GLY A 143 -6.51 55.22 35.36
C GLY A 143 -6.54 56.75 35.42
N PRO A 144 -7.66 57.38 35.84
CA PRO A 144 -7.88 58.82 35.68
C PRO A 144 -6.96 59.63 36.60
N GLY A 145 -6.30 60.63 36.01
CA GLY A 145 -5.57 61.66 36.72
C GLY A 145 -6.47 62.43 37.69
N VAL A 146 -5.99 62.55 38.93
CA VAL A 146 -6.51 63.46 39.95
C VAL A 146 -5.40 64.42 40.32
#